data_AF-A0A7X7NSW9-F1
#
_entry.id   AF-A0A7X7NSW9-F1
#
_cell.length_a   1.000
_cell.length_b   1.000
_cell.length_c   1.000
_cell.angle_alpha   90.00
_cell.angle_beta   90.00
_cell.angle_gamma   90.00
#
_symmetry.space_group_name_H-M   'P 1'
#
loop_
_entity.id
_entity.type
_entity.pdbx_description
1 polymer ?
#
loop_
_entity_poly.entity_id
_entity_poly.type
_entity_poly.pdbx_seq_one_letter_code
_entity_poly.pdbx_strand_id
1 'polypeptide(L)'
;MKKLLTILLVFVMIFTVAACGPSTPAPTDPEKTEGPVSSEPGGEEPGGEEPSDVVDPHDWAAYDALIKEIKSTTDLKARVDLMHKAEDMLMETGAIVPIYHYNDNFMAKSDLKGYYVTPYAYKYFEKATYGDKTTLNLCIASEPQYIDPALNTAVDGAV
;
A
#
# COMPACT_ATOMS: atom_id res chain seq x y z
N MET A 1 21.07 -12.97 43.65
CA MET A 1 20.29 -12.41 42.53
C MET A 1 20.63 -13.04 41.18
N LYS A 2 21.89 -13.10 40.77
CA LYS A 2 22.29 -13.73 39.47
C LYS A 2 21.85 -15.20 39.32
N LYS A 3 21.98 -16.01 40.37
CA LYS A 3 21.59 -17.44 40.34
C LYS A 3 20.07 -17.69 40.26
N LEU A 4 19.26 -16.81 40.85
CA LEU A 4 17.80 -16.85 40.71
C LEU A 4 17.34 -16.39 39.32
N LEU A 5 18.00 -15.37 38.76
CA LEU A 5 17.73 -14.91 37.40
C LEU A 5 18.04 -15.99 36.36
N THR A 6 19.14 -16.74 36.54
CA THR A 6 19.49 -17.86 35.64
C THR A 6 18.47 -19.01 35.72
N ILE A 7 17.96 -19.34 36.90
CA ILE A 7 16.94 -20.40 37.05
C ILE A 7 15.60 -19.97 36.43
N LEU A 8 15.21 -18.70 36.58
CA LEU A 8 14.01 -18.15 35.95
C LEU A 8 14.11 -18.18 34.41
N LEU A 9 15.27 -17.82 33.85
CA LEU A 9 15.50 -17.81 32.40
C LEU A 9 15.46 -19.23 31.79
N VAL A 10 16.00 -20.21 32.50
CA VAL A 10 15.92 -21.63 32.10
C VAL A 10 14.49 -22.15 32.18
N PHE A 11 13.71 -21.78 33.21
CA PHE A 11 12.30 -22.17 33.31
C PHE A 11 11.42 -21.55 32.22
N VAL A 12 11.67 -20.29 31.83
CA VAL A 12 10.94 -19.61 30.74
C VAL A 12 11.26 -20.25 29.38
N MET A 13 12.49 -20.70 29.14
CA MET A 13 12.86 -21.40 27.90
C MET A 13 12.30 -22.83 27.79
N ILE A 14 12.02 -23.51 28.90
CA ILE A 14 11.45 -24.87 28.89
C ILE A 14 9.93 -24.83 28.65
N PHE A 15 9.24 -23.77 29.08
CA PHE A 15 7.79 -23.62 28.86
C PHE A 15 7.41 -23.11 27.46
N THR A 16 8.33 -22.52 26.68
CA THR A 16 8.05 -22.05 25.32
C THR A 16 8.19 -23.12 24.24
N VAL A 17 8.83 -24.27 24.53
CA VAL A 17 9.04 -25.37 23.56
C VAL A 17 7.88 -26.38 23.55
N ALA A 18 6.95 -26.29 24.51
CA ALA A 18 5.79 -27.20 24.62
C ALA A 18 4.46 -26.63 24.05
N ALA A 19 4.48 -25.46 23.39
CA ALA A 19 3.26 -24.79 22.92
C ALA A 19 3.14 -24.58 21.40
N CYS A 20 4.06 -25.13 20.59
CA CYS A 20 3.96 -25.13 19.13
C CYS A 20 4.25 -26.53 18.57
N GLY A 21 3.25 -27.42 18.65
CA GLY A 21 3.20 -28.62 17.82
C GLY A 21 2.48 -28.31 16.50
N PRO A 22 3.07 -28.56 15.33
CA PRO A 22 2.40 -28.31 14.05
C PRO A 22 1.41 -29.44 13.74
N SER A 23 0.15 -29.10 13.52
CA SER A 23 -0.81 -29.97 12.82
C SER A 23 -0.99 -29.47 11.38
N THR A 24 -0.12 -29.95 10.50
CA THR A 24 -0.27 -29.86 9.03
C THR A 24 -0.47 -31.28 8.51
N PRO A 25 -1.53 -31.58 7.72
CA PRO A 25 -1.55 -32.78 6.89
C PRO A 25 -0.69 -32.55 5.63
N ALA A 26 0.07 -33.58 5.25
CA ALA A 26 1.07 -33.57 4.19
C ALA A 26 0.51 -33.28 2.77
N PRO A 27 1.30 -32.66 1.88
CA PRO A 27 0.97 -32.52 0.46
C PRO A 27 1.43 -33.76 -0.32
N THR A 28 0.57 -34.28 -1.19
CA THR A 28 0.91 -35.26 -2.22
C THR A 28 1.15 -34.54 -3.55
N ASP A 29 2.39 -34.53 -4.03
CA ASP A 29 2.71 -34.34 -5.46
C ASP A 29 2.43 -35.65 -6.22
N PRO A 30 2.05 -35.57 -7.50
CA PRO A 30 3.04 -35.98 -8.49
C PRO A 30 3.14 -35.08 -9.73
N GLU A 31 4.40 -34.81 -10.06
CA GLU A 31 5.00 -34.99 -11.39
C GLU A 31 4.76 -33.94 -12.50
N LYS A 32 5.80 -33.13 -12.66
CA LYS A 32 6.17 -32.34 -13.84
C LYS A 32 6.40 -33.25 -15.05
N THR A 33 5.73 -32.99 -16.18
CA THR A 33 6.24 -33.37 -17.50
C THR A 33 6.05 -32.21 -18.49
N GLU A 34 7.14 -31.83 -19.16
CA GLU A 34 7.23 -30.76 -20.16
C GLU A 34 6.86 -31.28 -21.57
N GLY A 35 6.30 -30.42 -22.42
CA GLY A 35 6.35 -30.58 -23.89
C GLY A 35 5.18 -29.96 -24.66
N PRO A 36 5.40 -29.41 -25.87
CA PRO A 36 4.73 -28.20 -26.37
C PRO A 36 3.69 -28.47 -27.50
N VAL A 37 3.20 -27.39 -28.15
CA VAL A 37 2.42 -27.33 -29.44
C VAL A 37 0.90 -27.18 -29.19
N SER A 38 0.07 -26.33 -29.86
CA SER A 38 0.13 -25.41 -31.01
C SER A 38 -1.05 -24.43 -30.87
N SER A 39 -0.94 -23.25 -31.47
CA SER A 39 -2.02 -22.34 -31.85
C SER A 39 -3.00 -22.97 -32.86
N GLU A 40 -4.32 -22.71 -32.71
CA GLU A 40 -5.22 -21.98 -33.65
C GLU A 40 -6.72 -22.35 -33.46
N PRO A 41 -7.67 -21.52 -33.98
CA PRO A 41 -8.83 -21.03 -33.23
C PRO A 41 -10.17 -21.70 -33.59
N GLY A 42 -11.19 -21.40 -32.80
CA GLY A 42 -12.59 -21.49 -33.20
C GLY A 42 -13.39 -22.59 -32.53
N GLY A 43 -14.39 -22.18 -31.76
CA GLY A 43 -15.39 -23.07 -31.18
C GLY A 43 -16.19 -22.35 -30.11
N GLU A 44 -17.14 -21.50 -30.51
CA GLU A 44 -18.26 -21.15 -29.64
C GLU A 44 -19.10 -22.41 -29.42
N GLU A 45 -19.29 -22.78 -28.16
CA GLU A 45 -20.41 -23.62 -27.73
C GLU A 45 -20.84 -23.20 -26.31
N PRO A 46 -22.11 -23.44 -25.96
CA PRO A 46 -22.95 -22.46 -25.29
C PRO A 46 -23.17 -22.75 -23.80
N GLY A 47 -23.51 -21.69 -23.06
CA GLY A 47 -24.49 -21.76 -21.98
C GLY A 47 -24.15 -22.63 -20.78
N GLY A 48 -23.27 -22.11 -19.92
CA GLY A 48 -23.28 -22.38 -18.49
C GLY A 48 -22.97 -21.08 -17.78
N GLU A 49 -24.00 -20.35 -17.35
CA GLU A 49 -23.81 -19.27 -16.37
C GLU A 49 -23.43 -19.93 -15.04
N GLU A 50 -22.13 -20.21 -14.89
CA GLU A 50 -21.52 -20.14 -13.57
C GLU A 50 -21.84 -18.74 -13.03
N PRO A 51 -22.32 -18.59 -11.78
CA PRO A 51 -22.49 -17.26 -11.21
C PRO A 51 -21.12 -16.59 -11.32
N SER A 52 -21.00 -15.62 -12.21
CA SER A 52 -19.80 -14.82 -12.26
C SER A 52 -19.83 -14.01 -10.97
N ASP A 53 -19.15 -14.50 -9.93
CA ASP A 53 -18.82 -13.74 -8.72
C ASP A 53 -17.94 -12.51 -9.04
N VAL A 54 -17.82 -12.14 -10.33
CA VAL A 54 -17.16 -10.96 -10.84
C VAL A 54 -18.14 -9.80 -10.66
N VAL A 55 -17.83 -8.93 -9.70
CA VAL A 55 -18.51 -7.64 -9.50
C VAL A 55 -18.58 -6.91 -10.84
N ASP A 56 -19.79 -6.50 -11.26
CA ASP A 56 -19.97 -5.73 -12.50
C ASP A 56 -19.13 -4.44 -12.41
N PRO A 57 -18.11 -4.25 -13.28
CA PRO A 57 -17.22 -3.09 -13.22
C PRO A 57 -17.94 -1.75 -13.53
N HIS A 58 -19.21 -1.80 -13.92
CA HIS A 58 -20.02 -0.63 -14.24
C HIS A 58 -21.13 -0.32 -13.23
N ASP A 59 -21.40 -1.19 -12.25
CA ASP A 59 -22.39 -0.93 -11.18
C ASP A 59 -21.72 -0.51 -9.87
N TRP A 60 -21.69 0.81 -9.63
CA TRP A 60 -21.12 1.42 -8.42
C TRP A 60 -22.18 1.86 -7.41
N ALA A 61 -23.46 1.49 -7.59
CA ALA A 61 -24.55 2.02 -6.75
C ALA A 61 -24.39 1.66 -5.26
N ALA A 62 -23.94 0.44 -4.97
CA ALA A 62 -23.67 -0.03 -3.61
C ALA A 62 -22.47 0.71 -2.99
N TYR A 63 -21.40 0.93 -3.78
CA TYR A 63 -20.23 1.70 -3.37
C TYR A 63 -20.61 3.15 -3.08
N ASP A 64 -21.37 3.81 -3.96
CA ASP A 64 -21.82 5.19 -3.78
C ASP A 64 -22.68 5.38 -2.53
N ALA A 65 -23.57 4.44 -2.25
CA ALA A 65 -24.36 4.42 -1.02
C ALA A 65 -23.46 4.35 0.22
N LEU A 66 -22.44 3.49 0.19
CA LEU A 66 -21.47 3.33 1.28
C LEU A 66 -20.62 4.61 1.47
N ILE A 67 -20.14 5.22 0.39
CA ILE A 67 -19.41 6.50 0.44
C ILE A 67 -20.28 7.61 1.04
N LYS A 68 -21.57 7.66 0.70
CA LYS A 68 -22.52 8.62 1.28
C LYS A 68 -22.68 8.42 2.79
N GLU A 69 -22.79 7.17 3.24
CA GLU A 69 -22.87 6.82 4.66
C GLU A 69 -21.58 7.24 5.40
N ILE A 70 -20.40 6.89 4.86
CA ILE A 70 -19.09 7.28 5.39
C ILE A 70 -19.00 8.79 5.61
N LYS A 71 -19.40 9.58 4.61
CA LYS A 71 -19.37 11.06 4.67
C LYS A 71 -20.29 11.64 5.74
N SER A 72 -21.37 10.94 6.09
CA SER A 72 -22.32 11.36 7.13
C SER A 72 -22.00 10.84 8.54
N THR A 73 -21.10 9.86 8.65
CA THR A 73 -20.78 9.20 9.92
C THR A 73 -19.86 10.05 10.78
N THR A 74 -20.29 10.35 12.02
CA THR A 74 -19.54 11.17 12.98
C THR A 74 -18.70 10.34 13.95
N ASP A 75 -19.07 9.08 14.21
CA ASP A 75 -18.27 8.17 15.02
C ASP A 75 -17.05 7.67 14.23
N LEU A 76 -15.86 7.93 14.77
CA LEU A 76 -14.62 7.62 14.06
C LEU A 76 -14.43 6.12 13.86
N LYS A 77 -14.80 5.29 14.86
CA LYS A 77 -14.61 3.85 14.77
C LYS A 77 -15.53 3.26 13.69
N ALA A 78 -16.82 3.58 13.73
CA ALA A 78 -17.78 3.14 12.73
C ALA A 78 -17.40 3.63 11.33
N ARG A 79 -16.90 4.86 11.20
CA ARG A 79 -16.46 5.39 9.91
C ARG A 79 -15.27 4.62 9.33
N VAL A 80 -14.33 4.19 10.16
CA VAL A 80 -13.20 3.33 9.73
C VAL A 80 -13.69 1.96 9.31
N ASP A 81 -14.58 1.34 10.07
CA ASP A 81 -15.16 0.04 9.73
C ASP A 81 -15.92 0.10 8.37
N LEU A 82 -16.59 1.21 8.07
CA LEU A 82 -17.24 1.45 6.78
C LEU A 82 -16.23 1.71 5.64
N MET A 83 -15.14 2.44 5.91
CA MET A 83 -14.08 2.68 4.92
C MET A 83 -13.40 1.38 4.49
N HIS A 84 -13.15 0.45 5.41
CA HIS A 84 -12.58 -0.85 5.04
C HIS A 84 -13.54 -1.69 4.17
N LYS A 85 -14.85 -1.63 4.42
CA LYS A 85 -15.82 -2.28 3.52
C LYS A 85 -15.80 -1.69 2.10
N ALA A 86 -15.58 -0.38 1.98
CA ALA A 86 -15.47 0.28 0.69
C ALA A 86 -14.17 -0.13 -0.02
N GLU A 87 -13.08 -0.23 0.73
CA GLU A 87 -11.78 -0.73 0.24
C GLU A 87 -11.89 -2.16 -0.29
N ASP A 88 -12.50 -3.08 0.47
CA ASP A 88 -12.71 -4.47 0.04
C ASP A 88 -13.48 -4.53 -1.29
N MET A 89 -14.61 -3.81 -1.38
CA MET A 89 -15.42 -3.73 -2.60
C MET A 89 -14.63 -3.19 -3.79
N LEU A 90 -13.80 -2.16 -3.59
CA LEU A 90 -12.96 -1.59 -4.65
C LEU A 90 -11.88 -2.60 -5.09
N MET A 91 -11.25 -3.30 -4.14
CA MET A 91 -10.18 -4.25 -4.42
C MET A 91 -10.68 -5.50 -5.13
N GLU A 92 -11.89 -5.97 -4.84
CA GLU A 92 -12.54 -7.09 -5.54
C GLU A 92 -12.71 -6.85 -7.05
N THR A 93 -12.86 -5.59 -7.48
CA THR A 93 -12.98 -5.25 -8.91
C THR A 93 -11.68 -5.38 -9.69
N GLY A 94 -10.53 -5.33 -9.01
CA GLY A 94 -9.22 -5.22 -9.67
C GLY A 94 -9.00 -3.91 -10.45
N ALA A 95 -9.85 -2.89 -10.27
CA ALA A 95 -9.74 -1.61 -10.98
C ALA A 95 -8.45 -0.84 -10.65
N ILE A 96 -7.88 -1.07 -9.47
CA ILE A 96 -6.57 -0.55 -9.04
C ILE A 96 -5.74 -1.67 -8.41
N VAL A 97 -4.42 -1.54 -8.54
CA VAL A 97 -3.45 -2.46 -7.91
C VAL A 97 -2.45 -1.62 -7.12
N PRO A 98 -2.71 -1.37 -5.82
CA PRO A 98 -1.78 -0.63 -4.98
C PRO A 98 -0.45 -1.39 -4.86
N ILE A 99 0.67 -0.72 -5.15
CA ILE A 99 2.01 -1.33 -5.14
C ILE A 99 2.81 -0.90 -3.91
N TYR A 100 2.79 0.39 -3.57
CA TYR A 100 3.52 0.95 -2.44
C TYR A 100 2.91 2.28 -1.99
N HIS A 101 3.25 2.69 -0.76
CA HIS A 101 3.00 4.05 -0.27
C HIS A 101 4.25 4.90 -0.46
N TYR A 102 4.07 6.15 -0.90
CA TYR A 102 5.17 7.08 -1.10
C TYR A 102 5.85 7.46 0.22
N ASN A 103 7.18 7.57 0.16
CA ASN A 103 7.98 8.26 1.17
C ASN A 103 8.41 9.61 0.59
N ASP A 104 8.13 10.69 1.31
CA ASP A 104 8.57 12.04 0.94
C ASP A 104 10.02 12.27 1.39
N ASN A 105 10.97 11.90 0.53
CA ASN A 105 12.39 12.10 0.80
C ASN A 105 12.79 13.53 0.46
N PHE A 106 13.10 14.33 1.48
CA PHE A 106 13.59 15.69 1.31
C PHE A 106 14.96 15.88 1.96
N MET A 107 15.90 16.46 1.21
CA MET A 107 17.24 16.73 1.69
C MET A 107 17.42 18.23 1.95
N ALA A 108 17.71 18.57 3.21
CA ALA A 108 18.05 19.92 3.63
C ALA A 108 19.49 19.99 4.13
N LYS A 109 20.12 21.17 4.02
CA LYS A 109 21.41 21.40 4.68
C LYS A 109 21.25 21.27 6.20
N SER A 110 22.27 20.74 6.89
CA SER A 110 22.26 20.49 8.33
C SER A 110 21.90 21.71 9.17
N ASP A 111 22.32 22.90 8.73
CA ASP A 111 22.14 24.14 9.48
C ASP A 111 20.88 24.91 9.05
N LEU A 112 20.09 24.39 8.10
CA LEU A 112 18.77 24.93 7.79
C LEU A 112 17.82 24.57 8.94
N LYS A 113 17.27 25.57 9.62
CA LYS A 113 16.35 25.40 10.76
C LYS A 113 15.00 26.05 10.45
N GLY A 114 13.96 25.68 11.20
CA GLY A 114 12.65 26.35 11.16
C GLY A 114 11.73 25.98 9.99
N TYR A 115 12.19 25.18 9.02
CA TYR A 115 11.32 24.54 8.05
C TYR A 115 10.59 23.35 8.70
N TYR A 116 9.40 23.03 8.19
CA TYR A 116 8.63 21.87 8.63
C TYR A 116 7.85 21.25 7.47
N VAL A 117 7.50 19.98 7.64
CA VAL A 117 6.74 19.20 6.65
C VAL A 117 5.47 18.69 7.33
N THR A 118 4.34 18.82 6.63
CA THR A 118 3.05 18.30 7.12
C THR A 118 2.89 16.81 6.78
N PRO A 119 1.95 16.09 7.40
CA PRO A 119 1.64 14.71 7.02
C PRO A 119 1.21 14.54 5.55
N TYR A 120 0.78 15.62 4.89
CA TYR A 120 0.44 15.66 3.47
C TYR A 120 1.63 16.04 2.57
N ALA A 121 2.87 15.90 3.06
CA ALA A 121 4.11 16.23 2.35
C ALA A 121 4.29 17.71 1.94
N TYR A 122 3.41 18.63 2.36
CA TYR A 122 3.63 20.06 2.16
C TYR A 122 4.79 20.56 3.00
N LYS A 123 5.75 21.24 2.34
CA LYS A 123 6.97 21.78 2.94
C LYS A 123 6.83 23.29 3.09
N TYR A 124 6.97 23.79 4.32
CA TYR A 124 6.84 25.21 4.63
C TYR A 124 8.20 25.81 5.03
N PHE A 125 8.56 26.92 4.39
CA PHE A 125 9.84 27.61 4.56
C PHE A 125 9.71 29.03 5.12
N GLU A 126 8.51 29.49 5.48
CA GLU A 126 8.26 30.84 6.00
C GLU A 126 9.15 31.21 7.20
N LYS A 127 9.39 30.25 8.09
CA LYS A 127 10.21 30.43 9.30
C LYS A 127 11.62 29.86 9.14
N ALA A 128 12.02 29.51 7.92
CA ALA A 128 13.29 28.88 7.66
C ALA A 128 14.45 29.88 7.81
N THR A 129 15.49 29.49 8.54
CA THR A 129 16.71 30.28 8.72
C THR A 129 17.94 29.45 8.39
N TYR A 130 18.95 30.10 7.82
CA TYR A 130 20.24 29.47 7.50
C TYR A 130 21.38 30.46 7.73
N GLY A 131 21.77 30.61 9.01
CA GLY A 131 22.70 31.65 9.44
C GLY A 131 22.21 33.04 9.03
N ASP A 132 23.11 33.87 8.53
CA ASP A 132 22.81 35.24 8.08
C ASP A 132 22.35 35.33 6.61
N LYS A 133 22.08 34.18 5.95
CA LYS A 133 21.70 34.18 4.53
C LYS A 133 20.27 34.68 4.35
N THR A 134 20.10 35.61 3.41
CA THR A 134 18.79 36.15 3.00
C THR A 134 18.21 35.44 1.79
N THR A 135 18.95 34.52 1.17
CA THR A 135 18.52 33.75 -0.01
C THR A 135 18.57 32.26 0.28
N LEU A 136 17.46 31.57 0.02
CA LEU A 136 17.33 30.12 0.12
C LEU A 136 16.97 29.56 -1.26
N ASN A 137 17.84 28.71 -1.80
CA ASN A 137 17.55 27.97 -3.02
C ASN A 137 16.81 26.69 -2.65
N LEU A 138 15.64 26.48 -3.26
CA LEU A 138 14.76 25.36 -2.99
C LEU A 138 14.58 24.53 -4.26
N CYS A 139 14.66 23.21 -4.12
CA CYS A 139 14.22 22.26 -5.13
C CYS A 139 13.11 21.43 -4.48
N ILE A 140 11.86 21.77 -4.77
CA ILE A 140 10.67 21.18 -4.14
C ILE A 140 9.93 20.21 -5.05
N ALA A 141 10.17 20.30 -6.35
CA ALA A 141 9.58 19.46 -7.37
C ALA A 141 10.45 19.46 -8.62
N SER A 142 10.10 18.55 -9.53
CA SER A 142 10.47 18.63 -10.93
C SER A 142 10.03 19.98 -11.51
N GLU A 143 10.98 20.81 -11.95
CA GLU A 143 10.69 22.01 -12.75
C GLU A 143 10.86 21.65 -14.23
N PRO A 144 9.81 21.15 -14.91
CA PRO A 144 9.94 20.78 -16.31
C PRO A 144 10.21 22.04 -17.14
N GLN A 145 11.35 22.07 -17.83
CA GLN A 145 11.67 23.18 -18.74
C GLN A 145 10.71 23.24 -19.93
N TYR A 146 10.07 22.11 -20.26
CA TYR A 146 9.17 21.95 -21.39
C TYR A 146 7.96 21.11 -20.99
N ILE A 147 6.80 21.44 -21.54
CA ILE A 147 5.57 20.64 -21.40
C ILE A 147 5.62 19.35 -22.25
N ASP A 148 6.51 19.29 -23.23
CA ASP A 148 6.68 18.12 -24.11
C ASP A 148 7.34 16.96 -23.34
N PRO A 149 6.65 15.82 -23.16
CA PRO A 149 7.19 14.66 -22.46
C PRO A 149 8.46 14.08 -23.10
N ALA A 150 8.69 14.28 -24.41
CA ALA A 150 9.88 13.81 -25.08
C ALA A 150 11.13 14.66 -24.78
N LEU A 151 10.93 15.91 -24.34
CA LEU A 151 11.99 16.86 -24.03
C LEU A 151 12.14 17.12 -22.52
N ASN A 152 11.19 16.66 -21.71
CA ASN A 152 11.22 16.78 -20.27
C ASN A 152 11.79 15.50 -19.60
N THR A 153 12.85 15.66 -18.83
CA THR A 153 13.44 14.58 -18.01
C THR A 153 13.03 14.65 -16.55
N ALA A 154 12.33 15.70 -16.15
CA ALA A 154 11.87 15.89 -14.79
C ALA A 154 10.60 15.04 -14.59
N VAL A 155 10.79 13.83 -14.04
CA VAL A 155 9.73 12.94 -13.61
C VAL A 155 9.56 13.12 -12.10
N ASP A 156 8.49 13.79 -11.69
CA ASP A 156 7.97 13.56 -10.34
C ASP A 156 7.36 12.16 -10.36
N GLY A 157 7.81 11.29 -9.46
CA GLY A 157 7.54 9.86 -9.53
C GLY A 157 6.05 9.55 -9.68
N ALA A 158 5.74 8.74 -10.69
CA ALA A 158 4.51 8.01 -10.99
C ALA A 158 3.18 8.45 -10.33
N VAL A 159 2.26 8.91 -11.19
CA VAL A 159 0.78 8.91 -11.10
C VAL A 159 0.18 9.35 -9.75
#